data_AF-A0A2D8S0N0-F1
#
_entry.id   AF-A0A2D8S0N0-F1
#
_cell.length_a   1.000
_cell.length_b   1.000
_cell.length_c   1.000
_cell.angle_alpha   90.00
_cell.angle_beta   90.00
_cell.angle_gamma   90.00
#
_symmetry.space_group_name_H-M   'P 1'
#
loop_
_entity.id
_entity.type
_entity.pdbx_description
1 polymer ?
#
loop_
_entity_poly.entity_id
_entity_poly.type
_entity_poly.pdbx_seq_one_letter_code
_entity_poly.pdbx_strand_id
1 'polypeptide(L)'
;MLHLRPAALALTTLVLTAACSLPARAQVWEPGDPPRERYGLPPEIQEVPNVAPDTETMTIAPSMATPAESASNAADAAASEPAAPSPAPRTAEADPEDFLCTRAPAGKAVAVPPPFDRWVVRVCSPRGQALVPVLGNAWVAHNSADPVSILAMPPGTVLPPSTGAFDPRYDIRFESLAGGMTTGERRDRAAALLRRAAGAGKLPAYDEIWQLDAVSNVAETRYNLFLYIAGKQPVRIIACLDRCRQALYLDVLKGEEAKEALAK
;
A
#
# COMPACT_ATOMS: atom_id res chain seq x y z
N MET A 1 -68.21 -51.69 4.93
CA MET A 1 -68.14 -50.69 3.84
C MET A 1 -68.12 -49.32 4.47
N LEU A 2 -67.09 -48.51 4.22
CA LEU A 2 -66.98 -47.13 4.71
C LEU A 2 -66.57 -46.24 3.52
N HIS A 3 -67.31 -45.16 3.31
CA HIS A 3 -67.19 -44.34 2.11
C HIS A 3 -66.02 -43.35 2.17
N LEU A 4 -65.37 -43.14 1.03
CA LEU A 4 -64.43 -42.03 0.80
C LEU A 4 -65.16 -40.68 0.84
N ARG A 5 -64.49 -39.64 1.38
CA ARG A 5 -64.46 -38.26 0.84
C ARG A 5 -63.38 -37.40 1.57
N PRO A 6 -62.96 -36.25 1.03
CA PRO A 6 -61.68 -36.22 0.30
C PRO A 6 -60.62 -35.28 0.92
N ALA A 7 -59.39 -35.38 0.40
CA ALA A 7 -58.28 -34.51 0.79
C ALA A 7 -58.47 -33.07 0.30
N ALA A 8 -58.19 -32.10 1.17
CA ALA A 8 -57.99 -30.69 0.81
C ALA A 8 -56.51 -30.34 1.06
N LEU A 9 -55.77 -30.12 -0.03
CA LEU A 9 -54.40 -29.62 0.00
C LEU A 9 -54.39 -28.12 0.29
N ALA A 10 -53.95 -27.72 1.47
CA ALA A 10 -53.59 -26.34 1.77
C ALA A 10 -52.09 -26.14 1.50
N LEU A 11 -51.75 -25.43 0.41
CA LEU A 11 -50.40 -24.92 0.21
C LEU A 11 -50.15 -23.75 1.16
N THR A 12 -49.35 -23.97 2.21
CA THR A 12 -48.90 -22.89 3.10
C THR A 12 -47.69 -22.20 2.49
N THR A 13 -47.92 -21.12 1.74
CA THR A 13 -46.85 -20.32 1.13
C THR A 13 -46.06 -19.57 2.21
N LEU A 14 -44.89 -20.09 2.58
CA LEU A 14 -44.01 -19.49 3.58
C LEU A 14 -43.24 -18.29 3.00
N VAL A 15 -43.81 -17.08 3.09
CA VAL A 15 -43.12 -15.85 2.70
C VAL A 15 -42.13 -15.45 3.81
N LEU A 16 -40.91 -15.96 3.71
CA LEU A 16 -39.81 -15.57 4.59
C LEU A 16 -39.22 -14.22 4.12
N THR A 17 -39.77 -13.10 4.58
CA THR A 17 -39.13 -11.79 4.42
C THR A 17 -37.91 -11.70 5.33
N ALA A 18 -36.81 -12.31 4.90
CA ALA A 18 -35.49 -12.06 5.46
C ALA A 18 -35.09 -10.61 5.11
N ALA A 19 -35.36 -9.69 6.05
CA ALA A 19 -34.80 -8.35 5.99
C ALA A 19 -33.27 -8.48 6.11
N CYS A 20 -32.57 -8.44 4.97
CA CYS A 20 -31.12 -8.31 4.93
C CYS A 20 -30.70 -6.93 5.43
N SER A 21 -30.69 -6.78 6.76
CA SER A 21 -29.98 -5.71 7.46
C SER A 21 -28.50 -5.82 7.10
N LEU A 22 -28.07 -5.08 6.09
CA LEU A 22 -26.66 -4.94 5.72
C LEU A 22 -25.89 -4.55 6.99
N PRO A 23 -24.84 -5.30 7.39
CA PRO A 23 -24.02 -4.87 8.51
C PRO A 23 -23.39 -3.53 8.17
N ALA A 24 -23.27 -2.65 9.17
CA ALA A 24 -22.64 -1.35 9.03
C ALA A 24 -21.31 -1.50 8.27
N ARG A 25 -21.16 -0.71 7.19
CA ARG A 25 -19.93 -0.71 6.37
C ARG A 25 -18.73 -0.59 7.30
N ALA A 26 -17.76 -1.48 7.18
CA ALA A 26 -16.51 -1.37 7.91
C ALA A 26 -15.87 -0.04 7.51
N GLN A 27 -15.96 0.96 8.38
CA GLN A 27 -15.44 2.29 8.08
C GLN A 27 -13.91 2.20 8.02
N VAL A 28 -13.39 2.43 6.82
CA VAL A 28 -11.97 2.64 6.59
C VAL A 28 -11.63 3.99 7.19
N TRP A 29 -10.74 3.96 8.18
CA TRP A 29 -10.34 5.12 8.96
C TRP A 29 -9.10 5.76 8.34
N GLU A 30 -9.14 7.07 8.12
CA GLU A 30 -8.11 7.82 7.41
C GLU A 30 -7.20 8.59 8.38
N PRO A 31 -5.93 8.86 8.02
CA PRO A 31 -5.13 9.86 8.70
C PRO A 31 -5.76 11.25 8.56
N GLY A 32 -6.37 11.75 9.64
CA GLY A 32 -7.04 13.07 9.68
C GLY A 32 -8.53 13.06 10.02
N ASP A 33 -9.15 11.88 10.21
CA ASP A 33 -10.53 11.80 10.69
C ASP A 33 -10.72 12.51 12.05
N PRO A 34 -11.86 13.21 12.28
CA PRO A 34 -12.02 14.09 13.43
C PRO A 34 -12.12 13.34 14.78
N PRO A 35 -11.76 13.99 15.90
CA PRO A 35 -11.86 13.42 17.24
C PRO A 35 -13.25 12.86 17.57
N ARG A 36 -13.26 11.80 18.37
CA ARG A 36 -14.44 10.97 18.64
C ARG A 36 -15.56 11.71 19.38
N GLU A 37 -15.23 12.81 20.06
CA GLU A 37 -16.21 13.72 20.66
C GLU A 37 -17.25 14.21 19.65
N ARG A 38 -16.87 14.38 18.37
CA ARG A 38 -17.77 14.83 17.29
C ARG A 38 -18.86 13.82 16.93
N TYR A 39 -18.74 12.59 17.42
CA TYR A 39 -19.69 11.49 17.23
C TYR A 39 -20.36 11.04 18.56
N GLY A 40 -20.23 11.81 19.63
CA GLY A 40 -20.85 11.51 20.93
C GLY A 40 -20.20 10.34 21.69
N LEU A 41 -18.96 9.99 21.35
CA LEU A 41 -18.16 8.98 22.04
C LEU A 41 -17.20 9.65 23.04
N PRO A 42 -16.87 8.99 24.18
CA PRO A 42 -15.98 9.56 25.18
C PRO A 42 -14.55 9.80 24.61
N PRO A 43 -13.84 10.83 25.11
CA PRO A 43 -12.51 11.17 24.64
C PRO A 43 -11.50 10.06 24.98
N GLU A 44 -10.50 9.91 24.11
CA GLU A 44 -9.44 8.93 24.26
C GLU A 44 -8.34 9.48 25.18
N ILE A 45 -8.20 8.91 26.37
CA ILE A 45 -7.17 9.31 27.35
C ILE A 45 -5.80 8.83 26.82
N GLN A 46 -5.06 9.73 26.18
CA GLN A 46 -3.66 9.50 25.86
C GLN A 46 -2.81 9.68 27.12
N GLU A 47 -2.43 8.57 27.76
CA GLU A 47 -1.30 8.58 28.69
C GLU A 47 0.00 8.75 27.90
N VAL A 48 0.49 9.99 27.83
CA VAL A 48 1.81 10.31 27.26
C VAL A 48 2.88 10.09 28.34
N PRO A 49 3.88 9.21 28.13
CA PRO A 49 5.01 9.12 29.04
C PRO A 49 5.80 10.44 29.02
N ASN A 50 5.86 11.12 30.16
CA ASN A 50 6.59 12.37 30.30
C ASN A 50 8.10 12.12 30.26
N VAL A 51 8.75 12.43 29.14
CA VAL A 51 10.20 12.42 28.98
C VAL A 51 10.67 13.86 28.78
N ALA A 52 11.57 14.31 29.65
CA ALA A 52 12.04 15.68 29.69
C ALA A 52 12.97 16.02 28.48
N PRO A 53 12.99 17.29 28.03
CA PRO A 53 13.89 17.73 26.97
C PRO A 53 15.25 18.16 27.55
N ASP A 54 16.27 17.30 27.41
CA ASP A 54 17.64 17.69 27.73
C ASP A 54 18.18 18.70 26.71
N THR A 55 18.73 19.79 27.24
CA THR A 55 19.20 20.95 26.49
C THR A 55 20.71 21.05 26.62
N GLU A 56 21.47 20.88 25.52
CA GLU A 56 22.86 21.38 25.48
C GLU A 56 23.17 22.11 24.16
N THR A 57 23.66 23.32 24.34
CA THR A 57 24.10 24.26 23.31
C THR A 57 25.62 24.30 23.32
N MET A 58 26.30 24.23 22.16
CA MET A 58 27.64 24.84 22.09
C MET A 58 28.00 25.41 20.70
N THR A 59 28.20 26.72 20.71
CA THR A 59 28.67 27.59 19.62
C THR A 59 30.19 27.60 19.56
N ILE A 60 30.82 27.50 18.37
CA ILE A 60 32.04 28.27 18.03
C ILE A 60 32.06 28.63 16.53
N ALA A 61 32.25 29.92 16.25
CA ALA A 61 32.87 30.52 15.06
C ALA A 61 33.51 31.86 15.54
N PRO A 62 34.34 32.60 14.76
CA PRO A 62 34.86 32.36 13.41
C PRO A 62 36.41 32.47 13.34
N SER A 63 37.00 32.52 12.13
CA SER A 63 38.30 33.18 11.92
C SER A 63 38.39 33.81 10.53
N MET A 64 38.80 35.07 10.46
CA MET A 64 39.02 35.81 9.20
C MET A 64 40.51 35.97 8.92
N ALA A 65 40.90 35.95 7.64
CA ALA A 65 42.15 36.54 7.17
C ALA A 65 42.01 37.06 5.72
N THR A 66 42.46 38.28 5.50
CA THR A 66 42.53 39.06 4.24
C THR A 66 43.64 40.10 4.42
N PRO A 67 44.15 40.78 3.37
CA PRO A 67 44.23 40.45 1.94
C PRO A 67 45.65 40.69 1.36
N ALA A 68 45.83 40.59 0.04
CA ALA A 68 46.89 41.31 -0.68
C ALA A 68 46.51 41.60 -2.16
N GLU A 69 46.64 42.86 -2.56
CA GLU A 69 46.77 43.35 -3.97
C GLU A 69 48.10 42.83 -4.59
N SER A 70 48.49 42.95 -5.88
CA SER A 70 48.04 43.63 -7.11
C SER A 70 48.79 42.99 -8.32
N ALA A 71 48.63 43.26 -9.62
CA ALA A 71 47.77 44.16 -10.41
C ALA A 71 47.62 43.65 -11.87
N SER A 72 46.67 44.24 -12.62
CA SER A 72 46.61 44.53 -14.07
C SER A 72 47.57 43.85 -15.08
N ASN A 73 47.02 43.23 -16.13
CA ASN A 73 46.97 43.88 -17.47
C ASN A 73 46.03 43.17 -18.46
N ALA A 74 45.52 43.96 -19.42
CA ALA A 74 44.58 43.52 -20.46
C ALA A 74 45.30 43.12 -21.76
N ALA A 75 44.69 42.27 -22.58
CA ALA A 75 44.21 42.64 -23.93
C ALA A 75 43.68 41.45 -24.74
N ASP A 76 42.74 41.79 -25.63
CA ASP A 76 42.36 41.13 -26.88
C ASP A 76 41.61 39.78 -26.91
N ALA A 77 40.75 39.72 -27.94
CA ALA A 77 39.75 38.70 -28.17
C ALA A 77 40.09 37.85 -29.40
N ALA A 78 39.65 36.60 -29.43
CA ALA A 78 39.14 35.93 -30.64
C ALA A 78 38.47 34.59 -30.31
N ALA A 79 37.73 34.08 -31.29
CA ALA A 79 37.23 32.71 -31.42
C ALA A 79 36.19 32.24 -30.37
N SER A 80 34.93 32.57 -30.65
CA SER A 80 33.82 31.69 -30.27
C SER A 80 33.95 30.34 -30.97
N GLU A 81 34.30 29.30 -30.23
CA GLU A 81 34.24 27.92 -30.72
C GLU A 81 32.76 27.46 -30.73
N PRO A 82 32.24 26.88 -31.83
CA PRO A 82 30.85 26.47 -31.89
C PRO A 82 30.62 25.31 -30.92
N ALA A 83 29.78 25.54 -29.90
CA ALA A 83 29.36 24.50 -28.97
C ALA A 83 28.82 23.30 -29.77
N ALA A 84 29.46 22.14 -29.59
CA ALA A 84 29.03 20.89 -30.21
C ALA A 84 27.53 20.68 -29.94
N PRO A 85 26.74 20.21 -30.93
CA PRO A 85 25.30 20.07 -30.76
C PRO A 85 25.02 19.18 -29.56
N SER A 86 24.39 19.76 -28.54
CA SER A 86 23.92 19.03 -27.36
C SER A 86 23.11 17.82 -27.86
N PRO A 87 23.46 16.58 -27.48
CA PRO A 87 22.78 15.42 -28.00
C PRO A 87 21.30 15.54 -27.66
N ALA A 88 20.46 15.52 -28.70
CA ALA A 88 19.01 15.56 -28.57
C ALA A 88 18.56 14.54 -27.49
N PRO A 89 17.52 14.84 -26.69
CA PRO A 89 17.05 13.91 -25.69
C PRO A 89 16.79 12.58 -26.37
N ARG A 90 17.57 11.56 -25.98
CA ARG A 90 17.49 10.24 -26.59
C ARG A 90 16.04 9.81 -26.46
N THR A 91 15.36 9.65 -27.60
CA THR A 91 14.03 9.05 -27.65
C THR A 91 14.10 7.80 -26.79
N ALA A 92 13.26 7.70 -25.76
CA ALA A 92 13.38 6.66 -24.77
C ALA A 92 13.03 5.31 -25.40
N GLU A 93 14.04 4.67 -26.02
CA GLU A 93 13.98 3.25 -26.38
C GLU A 93 13.57 2.51 -25.12
N ALA A 94 12.47 1.76 -25.23
CA ALA A 94 11.78 1.17 -24.11
C ALA A 94 12.60 0.03 -23.50
N ASP A 95 13.55 0.41 -22.64
CA ASP A 95 14.31 -0.52 -21.83
C ASP A 95 13.34 -1.27 -20.90
N PRO A 96 13.25 -2.62 -21.03
CA PRO A 96 12.15 -3.39 -20.49
C PRO A 96 12.11 -3.49 -18.97
N GLU A 97 13.23 -3.30 -18.24
CA GLU A 97 13.33 -3.71 -16.83
C GLU A 97 13.73 -2.60 -15.85
N ASP A 98 13.04 -1.45 -15.85
CA ASP A 98 13.01 -0.58 -14.64
C ASP A 98 12.10 -1.16 -13.53
N PHE A 99 12.33 -2.41 -13.16
CA PHE A 99 11.46 -3.17 -12.26
C PHE A 99 11.27 -2.49 -10.90
N LEU A 100 12.28 -1.78 -10.38
CA LEU A 100 12.21 -1.09 -9.08
C LEU A 100 11.79 0.39 -9.18
N CYS A 101 11.38 0.87 -10.36
CA CYS A 101 11.04 2.27 -10.64
C CYS A 101 12.19 3.27 -10.38
N THR A 102 13.44 2.87 -10.62
CA THR A 102 14.65 3.69 -10.42
C THR A 102 14.77 4.88 -11.37
N ARG A 103 14.09 4.80 -12.53
CA ARG A 103 14.04 5.85 -13.57
C ARG A 103 12.67 6.50 -13.68
N ALA A 104 11.76 6.20 -12.76
CA ALA A 104 10.47 6.87 -12.71
C ALA A 104 10.66 8.40 -12.61
N PRO A 105 9.93 9.20 -13.40
CA PRO A 105 10.03 10.66 -13.32
C PRO A 105 9.74 11.18 -11.91
N ALA A 106 10.26 12.36 -11.58
CA ALA A 106 10.05 12.98 -10.27
C ALA A 106 8.55 13.03 -9.92
N GLY A 107 8.19 12.58 -8.70
CA GLY A 107 6.79 12.49 -8.24
C GLY A 107 5.97 11.32 -8.81
N LYS A 108 6.54 10.44 -9.66
CA LYS A 108 5.84 9.25 -10.18
C LYS A 108 6.07 7.97 -9.37
N ALA A 109 6.95 7.98 -8.37
CA ALA A 109 7.29 6.80 -7.58
C ALA A 109 7.51 7.14 -6.10
N VAL A 110 6.47 6.94 -5.27
CA VAL A 110 6.55 7.11 -3.81
C VAL A 110 7.22 5.91 -3.16
N ALA A 111 8.16 6.13 -2.24
CA ALA A 111 8.86 5.05 -1.55
C ALA A 111 7.91 4.27 -0.62
N VAL A 112 8.18 2.98 -0.43
CA VAL A 112 7.54 2.21 0.65
C VAL A 112 8.11 2.73 1.97
N PRO A 113 7.29 3.18 2.93
CA PRO A 113 7.79 3.75 4.18
C PRO A 113 8.39 2.66 5.09
N PRO A 114 9.45 2.94 5.86
CA PRO A 114 9.86 2.08 6.96
C PRO A 114 8.73 1.91 7.98
N PRO A 115 8.55 0.72 8.58
CA PRO A 115 9.38 -0.49 8.42
C PRO A 115 8.83 -1.48 7.38
N PHE A 116 7.92 -1.04 6.50
CA PHE A 116 7.23 -1.90 5.51
C PHE A 116 8.13 -2.29 4.35
N ASP A 117 9.14 -1.48 4.04
CA ASP A 117 10.26 -1.76 3.13
C ASP A 117 10.99 -3.09 3.40
N ARG A 118 10.93 -3.59 4.64
CA ARG A 118 11.46 -4.91 5.03
C ARG A 118 10.64 -6.09 4.54
N TRP A 119 9.42 -5.85 4.05
CA TRP A 119 8.42 -6.89 3.74
C TRP A 119 7.72 -6.69 2.39
N VAL A 120 7.62 -5.44 1.92
CA VAL A 120 6.92 -4.99 0.72
C VAL A 120 7.88 -4.20 -0.17
N VAL A 121 7.88 -4.48 -1.46
CA VAL A 121 8.57 -3.69 -2.50
C VAL A 121 7.52 -3.11 -3.43
N ARG A 122 7.72 -1.86 -3.86
CA ARG A 122 6.95 -1.24 -4.96
C ARG A 122 7.71 -1.42 -6.26
N VAL A 123 7.11 -2.13 -7.20
CA VAL A 123 7.69 -2.45 -8.52
C VAL A 123 6.94 -1.77 -9.65
N CYS A 124 7.60 -1.52 -10.78
CA CYS A 124 7.03 -0.96 -12.00
C CYS A 124 6.90 -2.05 -13.06
N SER A 125 5.67 -2.32 -13.52
CA SER A 125 5.38 -3.31 -14.56
C SER A 125 4.72 -2.64 -15.78
N PRO A 126 4.69 -3.29 -16.96
CA PRO A 126 3.95 -2.81 -18.12
C PRO A 126 2.44 -2.58 -17.90
N ARG A 127 1.88 -3.02 -16.77
CA ARG A 127 0.47 -2.78 -16.35
C ARG A 127 0.32 -1.70 -15.27
N GLY A 128 1.41 -1.02 -14.91
CA GLY A 128 1.49 -0.08 -13.79
C GLY A 128 2.26 -0.62 -12.61
N GLN A 129 2.27 0.17 -11.53
CA GLN A 129 2.96 -0.21 -10.30
C GLN A 129 2.22 -1.31 -9.55
N ALA A 130 2.98 -2.10 -8.79
CA ALA A 130 2.45 -3.10 -7.88
C ALA A 130 3.20 -3.08 -6.54
N LEU A 131 2.50 -3.41 -5.46
CA LEU A 131 3.10 -3.84 -4.20
C LEU A 131 3.25 -5.37 -4.23
N VAL A 132 4.47 -5.84 -3.99
CA VAL A 132 4.86 -7.25 -4.00
C VAL A 132 5.65 -7.58 -2.72
N PRO A 133 5.74 -8.86 -2.32
CA PRO A 133 6.68 -9.29 -1.29
C PRO A 133 8.13 -8.92 -1.62
N VAL A 134 8.97 -8.72 -0.60
CA VAL A 134 10.43 -8.75 -0.77
C VAL A 134 10.91 -10.12 -1.25
N LEU A 135 12.05 -10.13 -1.96
CA LEU A 135 12.67 -11.32 -2.54
C LEU A 135 12.78 -12.49 -1.53
N GLY A 136 12.46 -13.69 -1.99
CA GLY A 136 12.46 -14.91 -1.17
C GLY A 136 11.16 -15.16 -0.39
N ASN A 137 10.16 -14.29 -0.51
CA ASN A 137 8.79 -14.54 -0.04
C ASN A 137 7.79 -14.50 -1.20
N ALA A 138 6.65 -15.15 -1.04
CA ALA A 138 5.50 -15.03 -1.92
C ALA A 138 4.25 -14.72 -1.09
N TRP A 139 3.31 -13.96 -1.65
CA TRP A 139 1.94 -13.86 -1.13
C TRP A 139 1.06 -14.70 -2.03
N VAL A 140 0.29 -15.61 -1.46
CA VAL A 140 -0.70 -16.41 -2.19
C VAL A 140 -2.09 -16.20 -1.59
N ALA A 141 -3.14 -16.34 -2.40
CA ALA A 141 -4.50 -16.33 -1.87
C ALA A 141 -4.69 -17.52 -0.92
N HIS A 142 -5.32 -17.30 0.25
CA HIS A 142 -5.47 -18.35 1.26
C HIS A 142 -6.22 -19.58 0.70
N ASN A 143 -5.64 -20.77 0.92
CA ASN A 143 -6.05 -22.05 0.30
C ASN A 143 -5.92 -22.13 -1.23
N SER A 144 -5.11 -21.26 -1.85
CA SER A 144 -4.65 -21.40 -3.23
C SER A 144 -3.11 -21.42 -3.30
N ALA A 145 -2.58 -21.83 -4.45
CA ALA A 145 -1.19 -21.65 -4.83
C ALA A 145 -0.96 -20.37 -5.67
N ASP A 146 -2.03 -19.65 -6.03
CA ASP A 146 -1.95 -18.50 -6.94
C ASP A 146 -1.21 -17.31 -6.29
N PRO A 147 -0.09 -16.83 -6.89
CA PRO A 147 0.62 -15.68 -6.37
C PRO A 147 -0.17 -14.38 -6.55
N VAL A 148 -0.15 -13.52 -5.53
CA VAL A 148 -0.90 -12.26 -5.47
C VAL A 148 0.07 -11.07 -5.38
N SER A 149 -0.20 -10.06 -6.21
CA SER A 149 0.36 -8.71 -6.09
C SER A 149 -0.77 -7.71 -5.98
N ILE A 150 -0.55 -6.60 -5.26
CA ILE A 150 -1.53 -5.52 -5.16
C ILE A 150 -1.18 -4.47 -6.21
N LEU A 151 -1.90 -4.48 -7.34
CA LEU A 151 -1.69 -3.51 -8.42
C LEU A 151 -2.21 -2.13 -8.01
N ALA A 152 -1.56 -1.08 -8.49
CA ALA A 152 -2.12 0.28 -8.42
C ALA A 152 -3.42 0.37 -9.24
N MET A 153 -3.49 -0.36 -10.36
CA MET A 153 -4.74 -0.50 -11.12
C MET A 153 -5.78 -1.32 -10.35
N PRO A 154 -6.99 -0.77 -10.10
CA PRO A 154 -8.06 -1.51 -9.44
C PRO A 154 -8.59 -2.66 -10.30
N PRO A 155 -9.01 -3.80 -9.71
CA PRO A 155 -9.63 -4.90 -10.44
C PRO A 155 -10.82 -4.45 -11.30
N GLY A 156 -10.89 -4.94 -12.54
CA GLY A 156 -11.96 -4.58 -13.49
C GLY A 156 -11.79 -3.24 -14.21
N THR A 157 -10.74 -2.47 -13.92
CA THR A 157 -10.41 -1.25 -14.68
C THR A 157 -9.85 -1.62 -16.06
N VAL A 158 -10.30 -0.91 -17.10
CA VAL A 158 -9.73 -1.04 -18.45
C VAL A 158 -8.44 -0.20 -18.53
N LEU A 159 -7.36 -0.80 -19.05
CA LEU A 159 -6.11 -0.07 -19.25
C LEU A 159 -6.33 1.08 -20.24
N PRO A 160 -5.92 2.33 -19.93
CA PRO A 160 -5.89 3.39 -20.93
C PRO A 160 -5.03 2.98 -22.12
N PRO A 161 -5.40 3.33 -23.37
CA PRO A 161 -4.57 3.02 -24.53
C PRO A 161 -3.23 3.76 -24.43
N SER A 162 -2.13 3.05 -24.64
CA SER A 162 -0.78 3.61 -24.62
C SER A 162 -0.53 4.49 -25.84
N THR A 163 -0.96 5.76 -25.76
CA THR A 163 -0.81 6.77 -26.82
C THR A 163 -0.06 7.99 -26.33
N GLY A 164 0.89 8.48 -27.14
CA GLY A 164 1.68 9.67 -26.81
C GLY A 164 2.65 9.42 -25.66
N ALA A 165 2.68 10.32 -24.68
CA ALA A 165 3.62 10.28 -23.55
C ALA A 165 3.17 9.42 -22.36
N PHE A 166 2.07 8.66 -22.49
CA PHE A 166 1.56 7.78 -21.42
C PHE A 166 2.41 6.52 -21.32
N ASP A 167 3.12 6.36 -20.19
CA ASP A 167 3.81 5.12 -19.84
C ASP A 167 3.08 4.46 -18.66
N PRO A 168 2.37 3.33 -18.88
CA PRO A 168 1.66 2.62 -17.83
C PRO A 168 2.49 2.44 -16.55
N ARG A 169 3.80 2.15 -16.68
CA ARG A 169 4.73 1.89 -15.55
C ARG A 169 4.74 3.01 -14.52
N TYR A 170 4.55 4.26 -14.95
CA TYR A 170 4.67 5.46 -14.12
C TYR A 170 3.35 6.24 -14.00
N ASP A 171 2.45 6.11 -14.98
CA ASP A 171 1.17 6.82 -15.01
C ASP A 171 0.04 6.07 -14.30
N ILE A 172 0.16 4.76 -14.13
CA ILE A 172 -0.65 3.94 -13.22
C ILE A 172 0.21 3.61 -12.00
N ARG A 173 0.07 4.37 -10.92
CA ARG A 173 0.99 4.35 -9.77
C ARG A 173 0.26 4.47 -8.43
N PHE A 174 0.99 4.17 -7.37
CA PHE A 174 0.62 4.67 -6.05
C PHE A 174 1.08 6.13 -5.93
N GLU A 175 0.17 7.00 -5.51
CA GLU A 175 0.44 8.41 -5.23
C GLU A 175 0.73 8.68 -3.74
N SER A 176 0.33 7.75 -2.87
CA SER A 176 0.65 7.77 -1.46
C SER A 176 0.83 6.35 -0.92
N LEU A 177 1.85 6.18 -0.07
CA LEU A 177 2.10 5.00 0.75
C LEU A 177 2.40 5.50 2.17
N ALA A 178 1.52 5.21 3.11
CA ALA A 178 1.65 5.64 4.51
C ALA A 178 1.21 4.51 5.44
N GLY A 179 1.75 4.43 6.65
CA GLY A 179 1.39 3.34 7.54
C GLY A 179 2.05 3.41 8.91
N GLY A 180 1.68 2.46 9.77
CA GLY A 180 2.25 2.35 11.10
C GLY A 180 1.75 1.11 11.84
N MET A 181 2.28 0.90 13.05
CA MET A 181 1.78 -0.14 13.95
C MET A 181 0.37 0.22 14.40
N THR A 182 -0.54 -0.76 14.39
CA THR A 182 -1.89 -0.56 14.91
C THR A 182 -1.89 -0.73 16.43
N THR A 183 -2.55 0.20 17.11
CA THR A 183 -2.71 0.24 18.57
C THR A 183 -4.19 0.44 18.92
N GLY A 184 -4.53 0.26 20.21
CA GLY A 184 -5.90 0.42 20.72
C GLY A 184 -6.96 -0.27 19.87
N GLU A 185 -8.08 0.42 19.63
CA GLU A 185 -9.18 -0.15 18.85
C GLU A 185 -8.82 -0.49 17.39
N ARG A 186 -7.81 0.16 16.80
CA ARG A 186 -7.39 -0.15 15.43
C ARG A 186 -6.77 -1.55 15.39
N ARG A 187 -5.98 -1.90 16.42
CA ARG A 187 -5.45 -3.26 16.61
C ARG A 187 -6.59 -4.26 16.84
N ASP A 188 -7.59 -3.93 17.66
CA ASP A 188 -8.73 -4.81 17.94
C ASP A 188 -9.59 -5.08 16.70
N ARG A 189 -9.85 -4.04 15.88
CA ARG A 189 -10.56 -4.16 14.61
C ARG A 189 -9.78 -5.02 13.62
N ALA A 190 -8.46 -4.84 13.48
CA ALA A 190 -7.63 -5.68 12.63
C ALA A 190 -7.58 -7.14 13.15
N ALA A 191 -7.46 -7.37 14.45
CA ALA A 191 -7.55 -8.70 15.05
C ALA A 191 -8.92 -9.36 14.81
N ALA A 192 -10.02 -8.60 14.82
CA ALA A 192 -11.35 -9.08 14.48
C ALA A 192 -11.50 -9.41 12.98
N LEU A 193 -10.86 -8.63 12.11
CA LEU A 193 -10.80 -8.89 10.67
C LEU A 193 -10.08 -10.22 10.37
N LEU A 194 -8.95 -10.49 11.04
CA LEU A 194 -8.26 -11.79 10.96
C LEU A 194 -9.14 -12.95 11.44
N ARG A 195 -9.82 -12.79 12.59
CA ARG A 195 -10.77 -13.79 13.12
C ARG A 195 -11.90 -14.09 12.13
N ARG A 196 -12.44 -13.08 11.45
CA ARG A 196 -13.44 -13.29 10.40
C ARG A 196 -12.86 -13.97 9.16
N ALA A 197 -11.65 -13.61 8.73
CA ALA A 197 -11.01 -14.15 7.53
C ALA A 197 -10.56 -15.61 7.69
N ALA A 198 -10.04 -15.98 8.87
CA ALA A 198 -9.67 -17.37 9.18
C ALA A 198 -10.88 -18.30 9.42
N GLY A 199 -12.06 -17.74 9.69
CA GLY A 199 -13.29 -18.50 9.93
C GLY A 199 -13.16 -19.44 11.13
N ALA A 200 -13.50 -20.72 10.93
CA ALA A 200 -13.32 -21.77 11.93
C ALA A 200 -11.89 -22.37 11.94
N GLY A 201 -10.99 -21.89 11.09
CA GLY A 201 -9.60 -22.35 11.01
C GLY A 201 -8.76 -21.91 12.21
N LYS A 202 -7.59 -22.55 12.37
CA LYS A 202 -6.61 -22.14 13.38
C LYS A 202 -6.07 -20.75 13.04
N LEU A 203 -6.24 -19.81 13.97
CA LEU A 203 -5.63 -18.49 13.89
C LEU A 203 -4.09 -18.59 13.91
N PRO A 204 -3.37 -17.83 13.07
CA PRO A 204 -1.93 -17.70 13.20
C PRO A 204 -1.60 -16.98 14.52
N ALA A 205 -0.49 -17.34 15.14
CA ALA A 205 0.10 -16.52 16.19
C ALA A 205 0.76 -15.28 15.56
N TYR A 206 0.62 -14.12 16.21
CA TYR A 206 1.24 -12.86 15.81
C TYR A 206 1.46 -11.99 17.05
N ASP A 207 2.53 -11.20 17.02
CA ASP A 207 2.94 -10.30 18.11
C ASP A 207 2.43 -8.88 17.84
N GLU A 208 2.51 -8.45 16.59
CA GLU A 208 2.19 -7.10 16.11
C GLU A 208 1.27 -7.13 14.89
N ILE A 209 0.51 -6.06 14.69
CA ILE A 209 -0.26 -5.83 13.47
C ILE A 209 0.11 -4.45 12.94
N TRP A 210 0.60 -4.39 11.70
CA TRP A 210 0.95 -3.15 11.01
C TRP A 210 -0.03 -2.89 9.87
N GLN A 211 -0.40 -1.64 9.64
CA GLN A 211 -1.30 -1.22 8.56
C GLN A 211 -0.52 -0.35 7.56
N LEU A 212 -0.47 -0.76 6.30
CA LEU A 212 -0.01 0.04 5.17
C LEU A 212 -1.21 0.47 4.33
N ASP A 213 -1.42 1.77 4.27
CA ASP A 213 -2.41 2.42 3.42
C ASP A 213 -1.75 2.84 2.10
N ALA A 214 -2.36 2.44 0.98
CA ALA A 214 -1.90 2.75 -0.35
C ALA A 214 -3.01 3.40 -1.16
N VAL A 215 -2.73 4.56 -1.77
CA VAL A 215 -3.66 5.28 -2.63
C VAL A 215 -3.15 5.24 -4.06
N SER A 216 -4.00 4.81 -4.98
CA SER A 216 -3.75 4.83 -6.42
C SER A 216 -4.26 6.12 -7.04
N ASN A 217 -3.50 6.67 -8.00
CA ASN A 217 -3.95 7.79 -8.81
C ASN A 217 -5.07 7.40 -9.80
N VAL A 218 -5.46 6.12 -9.86
CA VAL A 218 -6.59 5.61 -10.65
C VAL A 218 -7.84 5.57 -9.76
N ALA A 219 -8.79 6.46 -10.08
CA ALA A 219 -10.08 6.61 -9.38
C ALA A 219 -9.96 6.83 -7.86
N GLU A 220 -8.84 7.40 -7.39
CA GLU A 220 -8.49 7.58 -5.97
C GLU A 220 -8.64 6.29 -5.14
N THR A 221 -8.34 5.14 -5.76
CA THR A 221 -8.63 3.84 -5.15
C THR A 221 -7.72 3.59 -3.95
N ARG A 222 -8.33 3.28 -2.81
CA ARG A 222 -7.64 3.06 -1.53
C ARG A 222 -7.57 1.58 -1.20
N TYR A 223 -6.36 1.16 -0.83
CA TYR A 223 -6.05 -0.17 -0.34
C TYR A 223 -5.53 -0.08 1.09
N ASN A 224 -5.97 -0.98 1.97
CA ASN A 224 -5.48 -1.08 3.35
C ASN A 224 -4.92 -2.50 3.54
N LEU A 225 -3.60 -2.61 3.69
CA LEU A 225 -2.91 -3.88 3.90
C LEU A 225 -2.59 -4.03 5.38
N PHE A 226 -3.24 -4.99 6.04
CA PHE A 226 -2.96 -5.39 7.41
C PHE A 226 -1.97 -6.55 7.42
N LEU A 227 -0.74 -6.29 7.88
CA LEU A 227 0.34 -7.27 8.00
C LEU A 227 0.39 -7.79 9.45
N TYR A 228 0.15 -9.08 9.63
CA TYR A 228 0.20 -9.75 10.93
C TYR A 228 1.59 -10.35 11.10
N ILE A 229 2.37 -9.80 12.03
CA ILE A 229 3.80 -10.08 12.20
C ILE A 229 4.01 -11.10 13.31
N ALA A 230 4.80 -12.14 13.05
CA ALA A 230 5.35 -13.02 14.08
C ALA A 230 6.89 -12.93 14.06
N GLY A 231 7.50 -12.61 15.20
CA GLY A 231 8.90 -12.28 15.32
C GLY A 231 9.28 -11.05 14.49
N LYS A 232 9.82 -11.24 13.28
CA LYS A 232 10.30 -10.16 12.39
C LYS A 232 9.65 -10.14 11.02
N GLN A 233 8.71 -11.05 10.75
CA GLN A 233 8.16 -11.30 9.41
C GLN A 233 6.64 -11.44 9.43
N PRO A 234 5.93 -11.01 8.38
CA PRO A 234 4.52 -11.34 8.20
C PRO A 234 4.33 -12.86 8.16
N VAL A 235 3.21 -13.31 8.75
CA VAL A 235 2.69 -14.68 8.65
C VAL A 235 1.35 -14.73 7.92
N ARG A 236 0.60 -13.62 7.92
CA ARG A 236 -0.60 -13.38 7.13
C ARG A 236 -0.67 -11.93 6.71
N ILE A 237 -1.37 -11.68 5.61
CA ILE A 237 -1.77 -10.33 5.20
C ILE A 237 -3.27 -10.35 4.91
N ILE A 238 -3.97 -9.28 5.27
CA ILE A 238 -5.31 -9.00 4.73
C ILE A 238 -5.25 -7.70 3.95
N ALA A 239 -5.50 -7.78 2.65
CA ALA A 239 -5.56 -6.61 1.77
C ALA A 239 -7.03 -6.25 1.50
N CYS A 240 -7.50 -5.18 2.13
CA CYS A 240 -8.74 -4.51 1.73
C CYS A 240 -8.52 -3.75 0.42
N LEU A 241 -9.38 -3.95 -0.56
CA LEU A 241 -9.39 -3.23 -1.84
C LEU A 241 -10.66 -2.38 -1.96
N ASP A 242 -10.55 -1.19 -2.56
CA ASP A 242 -11.61 -0.17 -2.67
C ASP A 242 -12.42 -0.02 -1.37
N ARG A 243 -11.76 0.53 -0.35
CA ARG A 243 -12.39 0.79 0.97
C ARG A 243 -13.03 -0.45 1.59
N CYS A 244 -12.33 -1.58 1.56
CA CYS A 244 -12.79 -2.90 2.01
C CYS A 244 -14.07 -3.42 1.32
N ARG A 245 -14.46 -2.92 0.13
CA ARG A 245 -15.55 -3.53 -0.67
C ARG A 245 -15.18 -4.92 -1.18
N GLN A 246 -13.88 -5.17 -1.35
CA GLN A 246 -13.29 -6.48 -1.52
C GLN A 246 -12.19 -6.66 -0.47
N ALA A 247 -11.92 -7.90 -0.07
CA ALA A 247 -10.83 -8.22 0.83
C ALA A 247 -10.18 -9.54 0.41
N LEU A 248 -8.85 -9.55 0.34
CA LEU A 248 -8.04 -10.75 0.11
C LEU A 248 -7.41 -11.18 1.43
N TYR A 249 -7.58 -12.44 1.80
CA TYR A 249 -6.82 -13.08 2.89
C TYR A 249 -5.67 -13.85 2.25
N LEU A 250 -4.44 -13.50 2.64
CA LEU A 250 -3.22 -13.94 1.99
C LEU A 250 -2.32 -14.71 2.95
N ASP A 251 -1.83 -15.86 2.47
CA ASP A 251 -0.80 -16.64 3.11
C ASP A 251 0.58 -16.14 2.63
N VAL A 252 1.55 -16.07 3.56
CA VAL A 252 2.92 -15.59 3.27
C VAL A 252 3.88 -16.77 3.28
N LEU A 253 4.26 -17.22 2.08
CA LEU A 253 5.20 -18.32 1.85
C LEU A 253 6.65 -17.80 1.84
N LYS A 254 7.61 -18.67 2.14
CA LYS A 254 9.04 -18.30 2.30
C LYS A 254 9.96 -19.34 1.68
N GLY A 255 11.13 -18.92 1.19
CA GLY A 255 12.18 -19.81 0.69
C GLY A 255 11.69 -20.69 -0.47
N GLU A 256 11.87 -22.00 -0.35
CA GLU A 256 11.47 -22.95 -1.41
C GLU A 256 9.94 -22.98 -1.63
N GLU A 257 9.10 -22.82 -0.59
CA GLU A 257 7.63 -22.73 -0.76
C GLU A 257 7.24 -21.52 -1.63
N ALA A 258 7.92 -20.39 -1.44
CA ALA A 258 7.70 -19.19 -2.24
C ALA A 258 8.16 -19.40 -3.69
N LYS A 259 9.31 -20.04 -3.88
CA LYS A 259 9.88 -20.36 -5.19
C LYS A 259 9.01 -21.34 -5.98
N GLU A 260 8.45 -22.36 -5.33
CA GLU A 260 7.50 -23.30 -5.95
C GLU A 260 6.17 -22.65 -6.33
N ALA A 261 5.69 -21.66 -5.56
CA ALA A 261 4.50 -20.89 -5.90
C ALA A 261 4.73 -19.91 -7.05
N LEU A 262 5.94 -19.33 -7.17
CA LEU A 262 6.31 -18.36 -8.20
C LEU A 262 6.83 -19.00 -9.51
N ALA A 263 7.08 -20.30 -9.54
CA ALA A 263 7.58 -21.03 -10.72
C ALA A 263 6.46 -21.63 -11.60
N LYS A 264 5.20 -21.27 -11.36
CA LYS A 264 4.00 -21.75 -12.06
C LYS A 264 3.42 -20.66 -12.96
#